data_AF-A0A5Q4BY80-F1
#
_entry.id   AF-A0A5Q4BY80-F1
#
_cell.length_a   1.000
_cell.length_b   1.000
_cell.length_c   1.000
_cell.angle_alpha   90.00
_cell.angle_beta   90.00
_cell.angle_gamma   90.00
#
_symmetry.space_group_name_H-M   'P 1'
#
loop_
_entity.id
_entity.type
_entity.pdbx_description
1 polymer ?
#
loop_
_entity_poly.entity_id
_entity_poly.type
_entity_poly.pdbx_seq_one_letter_code
_entity_poly.pdbx_strand_id
1 'polypeptide(L)'
;MPTPESEMFLAQKPKVPPTFDGVDYDDTKAFKQAQDAIIREQWVGAMMLRLVGEELGKCYKKEGVNHLENCGHLREFFYCTPSSSSRFLGAAPRDDNQQRKPAATPRRARLTPHNMICRTCLRRASAFPRLQAPRATAALVVRPFSISAPSRNAAAAPDDSTKTKATDVPPNLSSLKNDAPAPAPAPISSCPAGTVLNGLNYFKGRTDPVALRDEEYPEWLWTVLESKKVTVEAADDLAAEMFSKSKKQRKAAAKRQKAIEAKLVASGDVEALAPKVPLPQQSINLPGEKGGDVEHNLHAATKRDELRKAMRTERKAKIKESNYLKS
;
A
#
# COMPACT_ATOMS: atom_id res chain seq x y z
N MET A 1 -39.50 6.08 19.48
CA MET A 1 -39.34 4.78 20.17
C MET A 1 -38.13 4.08 19.55
N PRO A 2 -37.29 3.40 20.35
CA PRO A 2 -36.23 2.58 19.77
C PRO A 2 -36.87 1.51 18.88
N THR A 3 -36.35 1.37 17.67
CA THR A 3 -36.76 0.29 16.76
C THR A 3 -36.48 -1.05 17.41
N PRO A 4 -37.41 -2.03 17.36
CA PRO A 4 -37.17 -3.35 17.92
C PRO A 4 -35.96 -3.99 17.23
N GLU A 5 -35.02 -4.49 18.02
CA GLU A 5 -33.85 -5.20 17.51
C GLU A 5 -34.28 -6.53 16.86
N SER A 6 -33.69 -6.90 15.71
CA SER A 6 -34.00 -8.15 15.04
C SER A 6 -33.43 -9.36 15.80
N GLU A 7 -34.10 -10.51 15.72
CA GLU A 7 -33.67 -11.75 16.38
C GLU A 7 -32.25 -12.17 15.96
N MET A 8 -31.90 -11.92 14.70
CA MET A 8 -30.54 -12.14 14.18
C MET A 8 -29.48 -11.28 14.88
N PHE A 9 -29.80 -10.02 15.19
CA PHE A 9 -28.86 -9.12 15.86
C PHE A 9 -28.62 -9.55 17.31
N LEU A 10 -29.68 -9.96 18.01
CA LEU A 10 -29.60 -10.51 19.36
C LEU A 10 -28.77 -11.80 19.40
N ALA A 11 -28.93 -12.68 18.40
CA ALA A 11 -28.17 -13.93 18.29
C ALA A 11 -26.66 -13.67 18.07
N GLN A 12 -26.30 -12.60 17.35
CA GLN A 12 -24.91 -12.28 17.01
C GLN A 12 -24.21 -11.40 18.05
N LYS A 13 -24.92 -10.88 19.06
CA LYS A 13 -24.33 -10.02 20.10
C LYS A 13 -23.40 -10.84 21.02
N PRO A 14 -22.16 -10.41 21.26
CA PRO A 14 -21.29 -11.09 22.20
C PRO A 14 -21.90 -11.03 23.60
N LYS A 15 -21.85 -12.16 24.32
CA LYS A 15 -22.34 -12.27 25.70
C LYS A 15 -21.27 -11.88 26.73
N VAL A 16 -20.03 -11.79 26.29
CA VAL A 16 -18.84 -11.50 27.10
C VAL A 16 -18.59 -9.99 27.11
N PRO A 17 -18.20 -9.39 28.25
CA PRO A 17 -17.81 -7.97 28.31
C PRO A 17 -16.66 -7.65 27.34
N PRO A 18 -16.50 -6.38 26.90
CA PRO A 18 -15.43 -5.93 26.00
C PRO A 18 -14.08 -5.79 26.72
N THR A 19 -13.74 -6.77 27.54
CA THR A 19 -12.50 -6.87 28.31
C THR A 19 -11.97 -8.28 28.17
N PHE A 20 -10.66 -8.41 28.29
CA PHE A 20 -10.03 -9.71 28.28
C PHE A 20 -9.82 -10.29 29.69
N ASP A 21 -10.13 -9.47 30.70
CA ASP A 21 -10.08 -9.85 32.11
C ASP A 21 -11.12 -10.92 32.41
N GLY A 22 -10.66 -12.11 32.83
CA GLY A 22 -11.53 -13.23 33.24
C GLY A 22 -12.02 -14.14 32.11
N VAL A 23 -11.50 -13.98 30.89
CA VAL A 23 -11.77 -14.90 29.77
C VAL A 23 -10.76 -16.03 29.79
N ASP A 24 -11.22 -17.27 29.69
CA ASP A 24 -10.33 -18.42 29.52
C ASP A 24 -9.69 -18.39 28.13
N TYR A 25 -8.36 -18.45 28.09
CA TYR A 25 -7.56 -18.35 26.87
C TYR A 25 -7.55 -19.65 26.09
N ASP A 26 -7.75 -20.78 26.77
CA ASP A 26 -7.75 -22.10 26.14
C ASP A 26 -9.09 -22.37 25.41
N ASP A 27 -10.15 -21.68 25.83
CA ASP A 27 -11.45 -21.69 25.17
C ASP A 27 -11.51 -20.76 23.94
N THR A 28 -11.22 -21.32 22.77
CA THR A 28 -11.24 -20.59 21.48
C THR A 28 -12.52 -19.80 21.21
N LYS A 29 -13.68 -20.29 21.66
CA LYS A 29 -14.98 -19.62 21.47
C LYS A 29 -15.11 -18.37 22.36
N ALA A 30 -14.76 -18.49 23.65
CA ALA A 30 -14.83 -17.38 24.60
C ALA A 30 -13.83 -16.28 24.23
N PHE A 31 -12.61 -16.68 23.86
CA PHE A 31 -11.59 -15.78 23.35
C PHE A 31 -12.07 -14.98 22.12
N LYS A 32 -12.66 -15.65 21.13
CA LYS A 32 -13.17 -14.99 19.90
C LYS A 32 -14.34 -14.04 20.19
N GLN A 33 -15.24 -14.41 21.09
CA GLN A 33 -16.34 -13.53 21.51
C GLN A 33 -15.82 -12.27 22.22
N ALA A 34 -14.78 -12.38 23.04
CA ALA A 34 -14.13 -11.23 23.67
C ALA A 34 -13.42 -10.33 22.64
N GLN A 35 -12.74 -10.93 21.65
CA GLN A 35 -12.15 -10.18 20.54
C GLN A 35 -13.21 -9.40 19.76
N ASP A 36 -14.32 -10.05 19.42
CA ASP A 36 -15.42 -9.43 18.69
C ASP A 36 -16.09 -8.30 19.49
N ALA A 37 -16.24 -8.46 20.81
CA ALA A 37 -16.76 -7.41 21.68
C ALA A 37 -15.87 -6.16 21.67
N ILE A 38 -14.55 -6.34 21.84
CA ILE A 38 -13.58 -5.23 21.79
C ILE A 38 -13.61 -4.52 20.44
N ILE A 39 -13.64 -5.30 19.35
CA ILE A 39 -13.68 -4.75 17.98
C ILE A 39 -14.95 -3.93 17.77
N ARG A 40 -16.11 -4.40 18.23
CA ARG A 40 -17.38 -3.65 18.09
C ARG A 40 -17.36 -2.34 18.86
N GLU A 41 -16.85 -2.32 20.09
CA GLU A 41 -16.72 -1.08 20.87
C GLU A 41 -15.77 -0.08 20.19
N GLN A 42 -14.68 -0.56 19.57
CA GLN A 42 -13.81 0.30 18.75
C GLN A 42 -14.56 0.89 17.54
N TRP A 43 -15.38 0.09 16.84
CA TRP A 43 -16.21 0.57 15.74
C TRP A 43 -17.28 1.58 16.19
N VAL A 44 -17.92 1.34 17.35
CA VAL A 44 -18.89 2.28 17.93
C VAL A 44 -18.21 3.60 18.27
N GLY A 45 -17.02 3.57 18.89
CA GLY A 45 -16.23 4.77 19.17
C GLY A 45 -15.83 5.53 17.90
N ALA A 46 -15.44 4.83 16.84
CA ALA A 46 -15.13 5.44 15.55
C ALA A 46 -16.37 6.09 14.89
N MET A 47 -17.53 5.42 14.96
CA MET A 47 -18.79 5.94 14.42
C MET A 47 -19.28 7.16 15.20
N MET A 48 -19.17 7.13 16.53
CA MET A 48 -19.47 8.26 17.40
C MET A 48 -18.61 9.48 17.05
N LEU A 49 -17.30 9.30 16.88
CA LEU A 49 -16.39 10.39 16.50
C LEU A 49 -16.76 11.00 15.14
N ARG A 50 -17.17 10.14 14.19
CA ARG A 50 -17.63 10.59 12.88
C ARG A 50 -18.89 11.45 12.99
N LEU A 51 -19.90 11.00 13.74
CA LEU A 51 -21.14 11.74 13.96
C LEU A 51 -20.89 13.11 14.62
N VAL A 52 -20.02 13.13 15.64
CA VAL A 52 -19.62 14.38 16.30
C VAL A 52 -18.91 15.32 15.33
N GLY A 53 -18.04 14.80 14.47
CA GLY A 53 -17.38 15.60 13.43
C GLY A 53 -18.36 16.21 12.43
N GLU A 54 -19.39 15.46 12.03
CA GLU A 54 -20.45 15.95 11.15
C GLU A 54 -21.30 17.04 11.84
N GLU A 55 -21.68 16.87 13.11
CA GLU A 55 -22.40 17.89 13.89
C GLU A 55 -21.55 19.13 14.16
N LEU A 56 -20.27 18.97 14.50
CA LEU A 56 -19.32 20.08 14.65
C LEU A 56 -19.19 20.88 13.35
N GLY A 57 -19.11 20.19 12.21
CA GLY A 57 -19.11 20.81 10.89
C GLY A 57 -20.40 21.58 10.57
N LYS A 58 -21.56 21.08 11.02
CA LYS A 58 -22.84 21.81 10.91
C LYS A 58 -22.86 23.04 11.83
N CYS A 59 -22.35 22.92 13.05
CA CYS A 59 -22.27 24.02 14.02
C CYS A 59 -21.41 25.17 13.47
N TYR A 60 -20.21 24.87 12.95
CA TYR A 60 -19.32 25.87 12.34
C TYR A 60 -19.97 26.58 11.14
N LYS A 61 -20.73 25.86 10.30
CA LYS A 61 -21.44 26.45 9.15
C LYS A 61 -22.62 27.33 9.58
N LYS A 62 -23.32 27.00 10.67
CA LYS A 62 -24.47 27.76 11.15
C LYS A 62 -24.08 29.04 11.87
N GLU A 63 -23.03 28.97 12.69
CA GLU A 63 -22.66 30.07 13.60
C GLU A 63 -21.58 30.99 13.05
N GLY A 64 -20.79 30.53 12.08
CA GLY A 64 -19.79 31.35 11.40
C GLY A 64 -18.75 31.91 12.37
N VAL A 65 -18.73 33.22 12.57
CA VAL A 65 -17.76 33.90 13.45
C VAL A 65 -17.94 33.50 14.92
N ASN A 66 -19.16 33.13 15.34
CA ASN A 66 -19.47 32.83 16.74
C ASN A 66 -19.20 31.37 17.18
N HIS A 67 -18.57 30.56 16.32
CA HIS A 67 -18.35 29.13 16.60
C HIS A 67 -17.46 28.86 17.81
N LEU A 68 -16.69 29.84 18.29
CA LEU A 68 -15.78 29.70 19.44
C LEU A 68 -16.54 29.59 20.77
N GLU A 69 -17.63 30.35 20.93
CA GLU A 69 -18.42 30.38 22.16
C GLU A 69 -19.43 29.24 22.19
N ASN A 70 -20.09 29.02 21.06
CA ASN A 70 -21.25 28.14 20.99
C ASN A 70 -20.89 26.68 20.62
N CYS A 71 -19.92 26.44 19.72
CA CYS A 71 -19.50 25.08 19.33
C CYS A 71 -18.43 24.46 20.27
N GLY A 72 -18.06 25.14 21.36
CA GLY A 72 -17.02 24.68 22.28
C GLY A 72 -17.27 23.28 22.84
N HIS A 73 -18.50 22.97 23.25
CA HIS A 73 -18.87 21.68 23.82
C HIS A 73 -18.70 20.50 22.84
N LEU A 74 -19.06 20.66 21.56
CA LEU A 74 -18.85 19.65 20.52
C LEU A 74 -17.36 19.45 20.23
N ARG A 75 -16.61 20.56 20.23
CA ARG A 75 -15.16 20.56 20.03
C ARG A 75 -14.45 19.83 21.16
N GLU A 76 -14.82 20.14 22.41
CA GLU A 76 -14.31 19.46 23.60
C GLU A 76 -14.68 17.98 23.60
N PHE A 77 -15.92 17.62 23.27
CA PHE A 77 -16.32 16.23 23.13
C PHE A 77 -15.47 15.51 22.07
N PHE A 78 -15.28 16.12 20.90
CA PHE A 78 -14.46 15.57 19.82
C PHE A 78 -12.99 15.33 20.23
N TYR A 79 -12.38 16.25 20.99
CA TYR A 79 -11.00 16.10 21.46
C TYR A 79 -10.84 15.22 22.70
N CYS A 80 -11.83 15.24 23.60
CA CYS A 80 -11.81 14.48 24.84
C CYS A 80 -12.19 13.01 24.62
N THR A 81 -12.96 12.70 23.57
CA THR A 81 -13.14 11.31 23.13
C THR A 81 -11.78 10.73 22.75
N PRO A 82 -11.30 9.68 23.45
CA PRO A 82 -9.93 9.21 23.29
C PRO A 82 -9.70 8.72 21.85
N SER A 83 -8.80 9.39 21.12
CA SER A 83 -8.36 8.96 19.77
C SER A 83 -7.67 7.58 19.75
N SER A 84 -7.34 7.04 20.93
CA SER A 84 -6.86 5.67 21.11
C SER A 84 -7.97 4.64 21.02
N SER A 85 -9.22 5.02 21.31
CA SER A 85 -10.40 4.14 21.18
C SER A 85 -11.03 4.21 19.78
N SER A 86 -10.75 5.27 19.00
CA SER A 86 -11.26 5.43 17.63
C SER A 86 -10.31 4.91 16.55
N ARG A 87 -9.02 4.69 16.87
CA ARG A 87 -8.10 3.97 15.99
C ARG A 87 -8.35 2.48 16.15
N PHE A 88 -8.59 1.81 15.02
CA PHE A 88 -8.72 0.37 14.97
C PHE A 88 -7.38 -0.28 15.31
N LEU A 89 -7.21 -0.64 16.59
CA LEU A 89 -5.98 -1.27 17.11
C LEU A 89 -6.06 -2.80 17.02
N GLY A 90 -7.23 -3.34 16.68
CA GLY A 90 -7.50 -4.77 16.70
C GLY A 90 -7.67 -5.30 18.13
N ALA A 91 -7.93 -6.60 18.26
CA ALA A 91 -8.12 -7.29 19.54
C ALA A 91 -6.87 -8.09 19.95
N ALA A 92 -5.70 -7.46 19.89
CA ALA A 92 -4.49 -8.03 20.46
C ALA A 92 -4.58 -7.93 22.00
N PRO A 93 -4.33 -9.01 22.75
CA PRO A 93 -4.18 -8.93 24.20
C PRO A 93 -3.15 -7.86 24.55
N ARG A 94 -3.52 -6.94 25.45
CA ARG A 94 -2.52 -6.05 26.06
C ARG A 94 -1.65 -6.94 26.95
N ASP A 95 -0.34 -6.93 26.73
CA ASP A 95 0.60 -7.54 27.68
C ASP A 95 0.49 -6.80 29.03
N ASP A 96 -0.18 -7.41 30.01
CA ASP A 96 -0.30 -6.91 31.40
C ASP A 96 1.03 -6.83 32.16
N ASN A 97 2.17 -7.06 31.50
CA ASN A 97 3.48 -6.82 32.08
C ASN A 97 3.78 -5.32 32.29
N GLN A 98 3.07 -4.41 31.60
CA GLN A 98 3.29 -2.97 31.74
C GLN A 98 2.54 -2.34 32.94
N GLN A 99 1.52 -2.98 33.52
CA GLN A 99 0.77 -2.45 34.68
C GLN A 99 1.48 -2.61 36.04
N ARG A 100 2.60 -3.34 36.14
CA ARG A 100 3.43 -3.38 37.38
C ARG A 100 4.59 -2.38 37.38
N LYS A 101 4.35 -1.12 37.03
CA LYS A 101 5.21 -0.03 37.48
C LYS A 101 4.47 0.73 38.57
N PRO A 102 4.92 0.69 39.83
CA PRO A 102 4.26 1.46 40.89
C PRO A 102 4.28 2.94 40.52
N ALA A 103 3.14 3.60 40.76
CA ALA A 103 2.92 5.01 40.55
C ALA A 103 4.15 5.82 40.97
N ALA A 104 4.72 6.56 40.01
CA ALA A 104 5.73 7.56 40.33
C ALA A 104 5.11 8.56 41.29
N THR A 105 5.60 8.55 42.52
CA THR A 105 5.31 9.55 43.54
C THR A 105 5.53 10.95 42.97
N PRO A 106 4.68 11.95 43.28
CA PRO A 106 4.86 13.30 42.78
C PRO A 106 6.16 13.85 43.38
N ARG A 107 7.18 14.00 42.53
CA ARG A 107 8.42 14.70 42.88
C ARG A 107 8.05 16.15 43.21
N ARG A 108 8.09 16.47 44.51
CA ARG A 108 8.17 17.84 45.02
C ARG A 108 9.16 18.65 44.18
N ALA A 109 8.68 19.77 43.64
CA ALA A 109 9.52 20.78 43.03
C ALA A 109 10.56 21.25 44.07
N ARG A 110 11.83 20.93 43.82
CA ARG A 110 12.97 21.49 44.55
C ARG A 110 13.58 22.54 43.63
N LEU A 111 13.26 23.79 43.90
CA LEU A 111 13.92 24.96 43.32
C LEU A 111 15.34 25.04 43.90
N THR A 112 16.36 24.99 43.04
CA THR A 112 17.72 25.50 43.35
C THR A 112 18.41 25.97 42.05
N PRO A 113 19.35 26.92 42.14
CA PRO A 113 19.46 28.06 41.22
C PRO A 113 20.44 27.87 40.05
N HIS A 114 20.33 28.80 39.09
CA HIS A 114 21.19 29.01 37.94
C HIS A 114 22.68 28.82 38.24
N ASN A 115 23.34 27.96 37.46
CA ASN A 115 24.79 27.97 37.30
C ASN A 115 25.14 27.78 35.82
N MET A 116 25.79 28.79 35.25
CA MET A 116 26.15 28.84 33.84
C MET A 116 27.40 27.98 33.58
N ILE A 117 27.22 26.87 32.86
CA ILE A 117 28.33 26.07 32.34
C ILE A 117 28.24 26.03 30.81
N CYS A 118 29.32 26.45 30.16
CA CYS A 118 29.44 26.69 28.73
C CYS A 118 29.37 25.38 27.91
N ARG A 119 28.38 25.28 27.02
CA ARG A 119 28.07 24.11 26.17
C ARG A 119 29.17 23.71 25.18
N THR A 120 30.16 24.57 24.93
CA THR A 120 31.26 24.31 23.99
C THR A 120 32.41 23.51 24.60
N CYS A 121 32.54 23.44 25.93
CA CYS A 121 33.63 22.70 26.59
C CYS A 121 33.36 21.19 26.72
N LEU A 122 32.09 20.77 26.79
CA LEU A 122 31.70 19.35 26.92
C LEU A 122 31.79 18.54 25.61
N ARG A 123 31.89 19.19 24.45
CA ARG A 123 32.04 18.49 23.15
C ARG A 123 33.47 18.16 22.76
N ARG A 124 34.48 18.57 23.55
CA ARG A 124 35.90 18.34 23.23
C ARG A 124 36.57 17.21 24.04
N ALA A 125 35.84 16.58 24.96
CA ALA A 125 36.35 15.51 25.82
C ALA A 125 36.04 14.07 25.36
N SER A 126 35.44 13.87 24.18
CA SER A 126 35.12 12.54 23.64
C SER A 126 35.73 12.28 22.25
N ALA A 127 37.01 12.64 22.08
CA ALA A 127 37.79 12.32 20.90
C ALA A 127 39.01 11.48 21.29
N PHE A 128 38.80 10.17 21.44
CA PHE A 128 39.88 9.18 21.42
C PHE A 128 39.83 8.43 20.08
N PRO A 129 40.96 8.31 19.34
CA PRO A 129 41.00 7.59 18.08
C PRO A 129 41.03 6.08 18.33
N ARG A 130 40.07 5.34 17.75
CA ARG A 130 40.16 3.87 17.66
C ARG A 130 41.11 3.50 16.53
N LEU A 131 42.24 2.91 16.90
CA LEU A 131 43.19 2.23 16.01
C LEU A 131 42.50 1.04 15.31
N GLN A 132 42.70 0.97 13.99
CA GLN A 132 42.38 -0.18 13.15
C GLN A 132 43.42 -1.29 13.37
N ALA A 133 42.96 -2.53 13.58
CA ALA A 133 43.80 -3.73 13.54
C ALA A 133 43.34 -4.64 12.38
N PRO A 134 44.28 -5.37 11.74
CA PRO A 134 44.09 -5.93 10.41
C PRO A 134 43.37 -7.29 10.38
N ARG A 135 42.88 -7.58 9.17
CA ARG A 135 42.19 -8.79 8.72
C ARG A 135 43.00 -10.05 8.97
N ALA A 136 42.39 -11.06 9.59
CA ALA A 136 42.84 -12.44 9.57
C ALA A 136 41.90 -13.28 8.67
N THR A 137 42.49 -13.89 7.65
CA THR A 137 41.93 -14.92 6.78
C THR A 137 41.79 -16.23 7.55
N ALA A 138 40.61 -16.85 7.52
CA ALA A 138 40.42 -18.22 7.99
C ALA A 138 39.62 -19.03 6.97
N ALA A 139 40.09 -20.25 6.78
CA ALA A 139 39.91 -21.10 5.63
C ALA A 139 38.56 -21.83 5.55
N LEU A 140 38.34 -22.35 4.35
CA LEU A 140 37.27 -23.21 3.87
C LEU A 140 37.03 -24.44 4.77
N VAL A 141 35.76 -24.73 5.07
CA VAL A 141 35.34 -26.10 5.42
C VAL A 141 34.22 -26.53 4.47
N VAL A 142 34.56 -27.59 3.76
CA VAL A 142 33.84 -28.25 2.68
C VAL A 142 32.66 -29.06 3.23
N ARG A 143 31.50 -28.95 2.59
CA ARG A 143 30.38 -29.90 2.69
C ARG A 143 30.69 -31.14 1.85
N PRO A 144 30.53 -32.38 2.35
CA PRO A 144 30.50 -33.53 1.46
C PRO A 144 29.11 -33.70 0.84
N PHE A 145 29.11 -33.70 -0.49
CA PHE A 145 28.08 -34.29 -1.36
C PHE A 145 28.21 -35.82 -1.27
N SER A 146 27.09 -36.53 -1.12
CA SER A 146 26.96 -37.94 -1.54
C SER A 146 25.87 -38.02 -2.59
N ILE A 147 26.24 -38.61 -3.73
CA ILE A 147 25.51 -38.66 -5.00
C ILE A 147 24.99 -40.09 -5.20
N SER A 148 23.70 -40.22 -5.55
CA SER A 148 23.07 -41.27 -6.38
C SER A 148 23.09 -42.73 -5.84
N ALA A 149 22.24 -43.66 -6.21
CA ALA A 149 21.36 -43.83 -7.38
C ALA A 149 20.27 -44.90 -7.07
N PRO A 150 19.48 -45.40 -8.05
CA PRO A 150 18.02 -45.56 -7.94
C PRO A 150 17.54 -46.98 -7.61
N SER A 151 16.30 -47.11 -7.14
CA SER A 151 15.59 -48.39 -7.13
C SER A 151 14.44 -48.35 -8.13
N ARG A 152 14.52 -49.23 -9.13
CA ARG A 152 13.44 -49.63 -10.02
C ARG A 152 13.04 -51.06 -9.68
N ASN A 153 11.74 -51.27 -9.55
CA ASN A 153 10.93 -52.43 -9.92
C ASN A 153 11.07 -53.76 -9.14
N ALA A 154 9.95 -54.20 -8.58
CA ALA A 154 9.48 -55.59 -8.43
C ALA A 154 7.99 -55.51 -8.00
N ALA A 155 7.02 -56.31 -8.43
CA ALA A 155 7.01 -57.54 -9.21
C ALA A 155 5.59 -57.77 -9.78
N ALA A 156 5.49 -58.54 -10.87
CA ALA A 156 4.28 -59.24 -11.30
C ALA A 156 4.67 -60.59 -11.89
N ALA A 157 3.90 -61.63 -11.54
CA ALA A 157 3.78 -62.94 -12.21
C ALA A 157 2.69 -63.77 -11.46
N PRO A 158 2.04 -64.79 -12.06
CA PRO A 158 1.73 -65.00 -13.47
C PRO A 158 0.33 -65.65 -13.77
N ASP A 159 0.10 -65.87 -15.06
CA ASP A 159 -0.69 -66.95 -15.74
C ASP A 159 -2.21 -66.86 -16.04
N ASP A 160 -2.44 -66.80 -17.36
CA ASP A 160 -3.30 -67.62 -18.25
C ASP A 160 -4.84 -67.64 -18.12
N SER A 161 -5.52 -67.22 -19.20
CA SER A 161 -6.58 -68.01 -19.87
C SER A 161 -7.29 -67.27 -21.02
N THR A 162 -7.50 -68.06 -22.07
CA THR A 162 -8.11 -67.89 -23.40
C THR A 162 -9.57 -67.37 -23.51
N LYS A 163 -9.84 -66.66 -24.62
CA LYS A 163 -11.01 -66.73 -25.56
C LYS A 163 -12.30 -65.86 -25.36
N THR A 164 -12.71 -65.28 -26.51
CA THR A 164 -14.07 -64.97 -27.06
C THR A 164 -14.88 -63.69 -26.69
N LYS A 165 -14.81 -62.69 -27.58
CA LYS A 165 -15.87 -62.01 -28.40
C LYS A 165 -17.27 -61.72 -27.82
N ALA A 166 -17.64 -60.43 -27.71
CA ALA A 166 -18.87 -59.76 -28.23
C ALA A 166 -18.75 -58.22 -27.99
N THR A 167 -18.80 -57.32 -28.98
CA THR A 167 -19.99 -56.61 -29.54
C THR A 167 -20.68 -55.75 -28.46
N ASP A 168 -20.74 -54.40 -28.42
CA ASP A 168 -21.00 -53.35 -29.42
C ASP A 168 -20.50 -51.94 -28.94
N VAL A 169 -20.10 -51.09 -29.88
CA VAL A 169 -20.00 -49.60 -29.85
C VAL A 169 -20.42 -49.19 -31.27
N PRO A 170 -21.23 -48.14 -31.58
CA PRO A 170 -21.02 -46.72 -31.22
C PRO A 170 -22.37 -45.91 -31.18
N PRO A 171 -22.46 -44.55 -31.29
CA PRO A 171 -21.42 -43.55 -31.46
C PRO A 171 -21.50 -42.28 -30.59
N ASN A 172 -20.33 -41.67 -30.55
CA ASN A 172 -20.00 -40.31 -30.17
C ASN A 172 -20.75 -39.30 -31.07
N LEU A 173 -21.52 -38.39 -30.45
CA LEU A 173 -22.19 -37.30 -31.14
C LEU A 173 -21.33 -36.04 -31.00
N SER A 174 -20.70 -35.72 -32.13
CA SER A 174 -20.00 -34.47 -32.37
C SER A 174 -20.98 -33.30 -32.51
N SER A 175 -20.48 -32.10 -32.23
CA SER A 175 -20.99 -30.81 -32.74
C SER A 175 -22.31 -30.28 -32.19
N LEU A 176 -22.20 -29.44 -31.16
CA LEU A 176 -22.84 -28.12 -31.18
C LEU A 176 -21.74 -27.06 -30.97
N LYS A 177 -21.15 -26.63 -32.08
CA LYS A 177 -20.57 -25.29 -32.19
C LYS A 177 -21.75 -24.33 -32.00
N ASN A 178 -21.84 -23.72 -30.82
CA ASN A 178 -22.50 -22.43 -30.73
C ASN A 178 -21.58 -21.44 -31.41
N ASP A 179 -21.95 -21.01 -32.61
CA ASP A 179 -21.51 -19.76 -33.20
C ASP A 179 -22.06 -18.61 -32.35
N ALA A 180 -21.45 -18.42 -31.18
CA ALA A 180 -21.52 -17.18 -30.43
C ALA A 180 -20.50 -16.21 -31.05
N PRO A 181 -20.90 -14.98 -31.42
CA PRO A 181 -19.95 -13.97 -31.84
C PRO A 181 -18.88 -13.80 -30.76
N ALA A 182 -17.62 -13.70 -31.17
CA ALA A 182 -16.49 -13.44 -30.29
C ALA A 182 -16.84 -12.33 -29.27
N PRO A 183 -16.44 -12.46 -27.99
CA PRO A 183 -16.71 -11.42 -27.00
C PRO A 183 -16.08 -10.12 -27.51
N ALA A 184 -16.92 -9.12 -27.74
CA ALA A 184 -16.47 -7.76 -28.01
C ALA A 184 -15.45 -7.34 -26.93
N PRO A 185 -14.42 -6.57 -27.29
CA PRO A 185 -13.45 -6.08 -26.31
C PRO A 185 -14.19 -5.41 -25.16
N ALA A 186 -13.70 -5.61 -23.93
CA ALA A 186 -14.29 -4.99 -22.75
C ALA A 186 -14.43 -3.47 -22.97
N PRO A 187 -15.55 -2.86 -22.55
CA PRO A 187 -15.76 -1.43 -22.74
C PRO A 187 -14.64 -0.63 -22.06
N ILE A 188 -14.13 0.39 -22.74
CA ILE A 188 -13.01 1.24 -22.28
C ILE A 188 -13.44 2.06 -21.07
N SER A 189 -14.68 2.55 -21.09
CA SER A 189 -15.27 3.30 -19.98
C SER A 189 -16.07 2.39 -19.04
N SER A 190 -16.12 2.76 -17.77
CA SER A 190 -16.97 2.11 -16.77
C SER A 190 -18.42 2.62 -16.79
N CYS A 191 -18.67 3.75 -17.46
CA CYS A 191 -19.96 4.43 -17.48
C CYS A 191 -20.53 4.38 -18.91
N PRO A 192 -21.59 3.59 -19.17
CA PRO A 192 -22.15 3.51 -20.52
C PRO A 192 -22.81 4.84 -20.94
N ALA A 193 -22.94 5.03 -22.25
CA ALA A 193 -23.64 6.18 -22.82
C ALA A 193 -25.07 6.29 -22.25
N GLY A 194 -25.52 7.51 -21.96
CA GLY A 194 -26.83 7.78 -21.37
C GLY A 194 -26.85 7.80 -19.84
N THR A 195 -25.74 7.52 -19.17
CA THR A 195 -25.67 7.58 -17.69
C THR A 195 -25.74 9.04 -17.21
N VAL A 196 -26.70 9.37 -16.34
CA VAL A 196 -26.80 10.69 -15.70
C VAL A 196 -25.73 10.80 -14.61
N LEU A 197 -24.86 11.80 -14.72
CA LEU A 197 -23.77 12.02 -13.76
C LEU A 197 -24.26 12.90 -12.60
N ASN A 198 -24.73 12.25 -11.55
CA ASN A 198 -25.36 12.90 -10.39
C ASN A 198 -24.43 13.90 -9.70
N GLY A 199 -24.96 15.09 -9.40
CA GLY A 199 -24.31 16.07 -8.51
C GLY A 199 -23.20 16.88 -9.16
N LEU A 200 -23.16 16.95 -10.50
CA LEU A 200 -22.23 17.81 -11.24
C LEU A 200 -22.84 19.18 -11.54
N ASN A 201 -24.15 19.25 -11.77
CA ASN A 201 -24.80 20.51 -12.06
C ASN A 201 -25.07 21.32 -10.78
N TYR A 202 -24.40 22.46 -10.66
CA TYR A 202 -24.62 23.45 -9.60
C TYR A 202 -25.52 24.61 -10.03
N PHE A 203 -25.99 24.64 -11.29
CA PHE A 203 -26.89 25.67 -11.79
C PHE A 203 -28.35 25.33 -11.49
N LYS A 204 -29.12 26.32 -11.02
CA LYS A 204 -30.56 26.19 -10.83
C LYS A 204 -31.27 26.03 -12.17
N GLY A 205 -32.16 25.04 -12.28
CA GLY A 205 -33.00 24.83 -13.46
C GLY A 205 -32.31 24.13 -14.64
N ARG A 206 -31.08 23.63 -14.47
CA ARG A 206 -30.45 22.70 -15.43
C ARG A 206 -30.47 21.28 -14.88
N THR A 207 -30.42 20.29 -15.77
CA THR A 207 -30.30 18.88 -15.41
C THR A 207 -28.83 18.49 -15.30
N ASP A 208 -28.54 17.42 -14.56
CA ASP A 208 -27.19 16.85 -14.52
C ASP A 208 -26.75 16.40 -15.92
N PRO A 209 -25.46 16.55 -16.27
CA PRO A 209 -24.95 16.15 -17.58
C PRO A 209 -25.04 14.64 -17.76
N VAL A 210 -25.39 14.24 -18.99
CA VAL A 210 -25.51 12.84 -19.39
C VAL A 210 -24.23 12.41 -20.11
N ALA A 211 -23.72 11.22 -19.78
CA ALA A 211 -22.56 10.64 -20.44
C ALA A 211 -22.84 10.38 -21.94
N LEU A 212 -21.93 10.84 -22.80
CA LEU A 212 -21.99 10.57 -24.24
C LEU A 212 -21.38 9.20 -24.56
N ARG A 213 -21.30 8.82 -25.85
CA ARG A 213 -20.60 7.61 -26.27
C ARG A 213 -19.09 7.78 -26.13
N ASP A 214 -18.40 6.68 -25.85
CA ASP A 214 -16.94 6.66 -25.64
C ASP A 214 -16.13 7.28 -26.80
N GLU A 215 -16.62 7.12 -28.03
CA GLU A 215 -16.01 7.63 -29.27
C GLU A 215 -16.14 9.16 -29.44
N GLU A 216 -17.17 9.76 -28.84
CA GLU A 216 -17.41 11.20 -28.90
C GLU A 216 -16.50 11.96 -27.93
N TYR A 217 -15.90 11.24 -26.96
CA TYR A 217 -14.93 11.82 -26.06
C TYR A 217 -13.56 11.94 -26.72
N PRO A 218 -12.83 13.04 -26.48
CA PRO A 218 -11.46 13.18 -26.98
C PRO A 218 -10.54 12.06 -26.50
N GLU A 219 -9.66 11.58 -27.39
CA GLU A 219 -8.75 10.45 -27.11
C GLU A 219 -7.84 10.69 -25.89
N TRP A 220 -7.41 11.94 -25.67
CA TRP A 220 -6.55 12.30 -24.54
C TRP A 220 -7.19 11.98 -23.19
N LEU A 221 -8.53 11.90 -23.08
CA LEU A 221 -9.26 11.56 -21.85
C LEU A 221 -8.79 10.20 -21.31
N TRP A 222 -8.56 9.25 -22.20
CA TRP A 222 -8.17 7.89 -21.85
C TRP A 222 -6.72 7.80 -21.40
N THR A 223 -5.86 8.75 -21.80
CA THR A 223 -4.45 8.84 -21.41
C THR A 223 -4.25 9.61 -20.08
N VAL A 224 -5.25 10.35 -19.56
CA VAL A 224 -5.08 11.18 -18.34
C VAL A 224 -4.60 10.36 -17.14
N LEU A 225 -5.13 9.15 -16.96
CA LEU A 225 -4.79 8.28 -15.82
C LEU A 225 -3.40 7.65 -15.95
N GLU A 226 -2.79 7.63 -17.14
CA GLU A 226 -1.44 7.10 -17.31
C GLU A 226 -0.42 7.91 -16.52
N SER A 227 -0.60 9.23 -16.39
CA SER A 227 0.23 10.06 -15.52
C SER A 227 0.23 9.60 -14.06
N LYS A 228 -0.92 9.12 -13.56
CA LYS A 228 -1.06 8.55 -12.21
C LYS A 228 -0.44 7.16 -12.12
N LYS A 229 -0.55 6.34 -13.17
CA LYS A 229 0.15 5.04 -13.24
C LYS A 229 1.67 5.24 -13.26
N VAL A 230 2.20 6.21 -13.99
CA VAL A 230 3.64 6.53 -14.02
C VAL A 230 4.16 6.93 -12.63
N THR A 231 3.36 7.62 -11.81
CA THR A 231 3.72 7.89 -10.40
C THR A 231 3.59 6.70 -9.45
N VAL A 232 3.01 5.58 -9.88
CA VAL A 232 2.88 4.35 -9.07
C VAL A 232 3.89 3.30 -9.56
N GLU A 233 4.23 3.31 -10.84
CA GLU A 233 5.17 2.40 -11.49
C GLU A 233 6.61 2.96 -11.57
N ALA A 234 6.86 4.14 -10.98
CA ALA A 234 8.22 4.65 -10.88
C ALA A 234 9.09 3.63 -10.11
N ALA A 235 10.33 3.43 -10.55
CA ALA A 235 11.22 2.41 -9.98
C ALA A 235 11.39 2.53 -8.45
N ASP A 236 11.28 3.76 -7.92
CA ASP A 236 11.32 4.05 -6.48
C ASP A 236 10.08 3.53 -5.73
N ASP A 237 8.90 3.60 -6.36
CA ASP A 237 7.64 3.10 -5.79
C ASP A 237 7.54 1.58 -5.90
N LEU A 238 8.05 0.97 -6.97
CA LEU A 238 8.19 -0.49 -7.05
C LEU A 238 9.16 -1.03 -5.99
N ALA A 239 10.24 -0.31 -5.69
CA ALA A 239 11.16 -0.65 -4.60
C ALA A 239 10.50 -0.50 -3.22
N ALA A 240 9.71 0.56 -3.01
CA ALA A 240 8.94 0.78 -1.79
C ALA A 240 7.80 -0.25 -1.61
N GLU A 241 7.12 -0.61 -2.69
CA GLU A 241 6.07 -1.64 -2.69
C GLU A 241 6.66 -3.04 -2.48
N MET A 242 7.88 -3.28 -2.96
CA MET A 242 8.66 -4.48 -2.61
C MET A 242 9.14 -4.50 -1.16
N PHE A 243 9.32 -3.35 -0.52
CA PHE A 243 9.72 -3.24 0.88
C PHE A 243 8.56 -3.53 1.85
N SER A 244 7.33 -3.13 1.49
CA SER A 244 6.09 -3.42 2.23
C SER A 244 5.62 -4.88 2.13
N LYS A 245 6.29 -5.69 1.30
CA LYS A 245 6.01 -7.11 1.10
C LYS A 245 6.73 -7.99 2.16
N SER A 246 6.17 -9.16 2.46
CA SER A 246 6.68 -10.10 3.48
C SER A 246 8.17 -10.46 3.24
N LYS A 247 8.92 -10.82 4.30
CA LYS A 247 10.35 -11.21 4.22
C LYS A 247 10.62 -12.28 3.13
N LYS A 248 9.66 -13.18 2.90
CA LYS A 248 9.72 -14.19 1.83
C LYS A 248 9.62 -13.57 0.43
N GLN A 249 8.74 -12.59 0.24
CA GLN A 249 8.54 -11.88 -1.02
C GLN A 249 9.75 -11.01 -1.37
N ARG A 250 10.38 -10.34 -0.38
CA ARG A 250 11.64 -9.61 -0.57
C ARG A 250 12.78 -10.51 -1.08
N LYS A 251 12.96 -11.68 -0.47
CA LYS A 251 13.97 -12.66 -0.92
C LYS A 251 13.69 -13.18 -2.32
N ALA A 252 12.43 -13.45 -2.65
CA ALA A 252 12.03 -13.90 -3.98
C ALA A 252 12.23 -12.81 -5.05
N ALA A 253 11.87 -11.56 -4.75
CA ALA A 253 12.08 -10.42 -5.62
C ALA A 253 13.58 -10.16 -5.87
N ALA A 254 14.39 -10.16 -4.80
CA ALA A 254 15.84 -10.02 -4.91
C ALA A 254 16.48 -11.17 -5.70
N LYS A 255 15.99 -12.42 -5.54
CA LYS A 255 16.46 -13.56 -6.33
C LYS A 255 16.09 -13.41 -7.82
N ARG A 256 14.88 -12.90 -8.12
CA ARG A 256 14.44 -12.63 -9.49
C ARG A 256 15.23 -11.49 -10.13
N GLN A 257 15.46 -10.39 -9.42
CA GLN A 257 16.29 -9.27 -9.88
C GLN A 257 17.72 -9.73 -10.19
N LYS A 258 18.36 -10.46 -9.27
CA LYS A 258 19.70 -11.04 -9.50
C LYS A 258 19.74 -12.02 -10.68
N ALA A 259 18.67 -12.79 -10.91
CA ALA A 259 18.60 -13.69 -12.04
C ALA A 259 18.43 -12.94 -13.38
N ILE A 260 17.68 -11.83 -13.39
CA ILE A 260 17.53 -10.97 -14.58
C ILE A 260 18.84 -10.23 -14.87
N GLU A 261 19.47 -9.67 -13.84
CA GLU A 261 20.78 -9.02 -13.94
C GLU A 261 21.85 -10.02 -14.42
N ALA A 262 21.90 -11.23 -13.85
CA ALA A 262 22.82 -12.27 -14.30
C ALA A 262 22.57 -12.70 -15.76
N LYS A 263 21.31 -12.71 -16.21
CA LYS A 263 20.98 -12.97 -17.62
C LYS A 263 21.41 -11.82 -18.53
N LEU A 264 21.21 -10.57 -18.10
CA LEU A 264 21.58 -9.37 -18.86
C LEU A 264 23.10 -9.19 -18.93
N VAL A 265 23.82 -9.55 -17.86
CA VAL A 265 25.28 -9.65 -17.83
C VAL A 265 25.76 -10.81 -18.71
N ALA A 266 25.06 -11.95 -18.70
CA ALA A 266 25.42 -13.11 -19.53
C ALA A 266 25.15 -12.90 -21.03
N SER A 267 24.17 -12.07 -21.41
CA SER A 267 23.95 -11.69 -22.81
C SER A 267 25.05 -10.77 -23.36
N GLY A 268 25.96 -10.26 -22.53
CA GLY A 268 27.11 -9.47 -22.97
C GLY A 268 26.76 -8.07 -23.50
N ASP A 269 25.51 -7.63 -23.40
CA ASP A 269 25.06 -6.27 -23.73
C ASP A 269 25.53 -5.28 -22.65
N VAL A 270 26.80 -4.87 -22.75
CA VAL A 270 27.45 -3.94 -21.81
C VAL A 270 26.74 -2.57 -21.81
N GLU A 271 26.10 -2.19 -22.92
CA GLU A 271 25.37 -0.92 -23.06
C GLU A 271 24.04 -0.90 -22.28
N ALA A 272 23.35 -2.04 -22.15
CA ALA A 272 22.11 -2.14 -21.40
C ALA A 272 22.33 -2.09 -19.88
N LEU A 273 23.55 -2.39 -19.42
CA LEU A 273 23.95 -2.30 -18.01
C LEU A 273 24.50 -0.92 -17.63
N ALA A 274 24.79 -0.06 -18.62
CA ALA A 274 25.27 1.28 -18.36
C ALA A 274 24.20 2.09 -17.58
N PRO A 275 24.58 2.81 -16.51
CA PRO A 275 23.64 3.64 -15.77
C PRO A 275 22.93 4.63 -16.69
N LYS A 276 21.59 4.59 -16.71
CA LYS A 276 20.82 5.54 -17.52
C LYS A 276 20.99 6.94 -16.94
N VAL A 277 21.86 7.73 -17.55
CA VAL A 277 22.05 9.14 -17.18
C VAL A 277 20.71 9.86 -17.34
N PRO A 278 20.19 10.51 -16.29
CA PRO A 278 18.92 11.21 -16.37
C PRO A 278 19.03 12.41 -17.32
N LEU A 279 17.94 12.71 -18.03
CA LEU A 279 17.86 13.75 -19.07
C LEU A 279 18.50 15.10 -18.70
N PRO A 280 18.28 15.68 -17.50
CA PRO A 280 18.88 16.97 -17.12
C PRO A 280 20.40 16.95 -16.92
N GLN A 281 21.01 15.76 -16.79
CA GLN A 281 22.46 15.58 -16.63
C GLN A 281 23.16 15.25 -17.95
N GLN A 282 22.40 15.05 -19.03
CA GLN A 282 22.94 14.78 -20.35
C GLN A 282 23.42 16.08 -21.02
N SER A 283 24.56 16.01 -21.70
CA SER A 283 25.12 17.09 -22.52
C SER A 283 24.83 16.93 -24.03
N ILE A 284 23.98 15.97 -24.39
CA ILE A 284 23.62 15.69 -25.78
C ILE A 284 22.72 16.82 -26.30
N ASN A 285 23.00 17.30 -27.52
CA ASN A 285 22.22 18.37 -28.14
C ASN A 285 20.76 17.95 -28.32
N LEU A 286 19.84 18.84 -27.97
CA LEU A 286 18.42 18.63 -28.27
C LEU A 286 18.16 18.75 -29.78
N PRO A 287 17.20 17.99 -30.32
CA PRO A 287 16.78 18.14 -31.71
C PRO A 287 16.32 19.58 -32.00
N GLY A 288 16.70 20.14 -33.16
CA GLY A 288 16.35 21.50 -33.54
C GLY A 288 17.25 22.10 -34.61
N GLU A 289 17.22 21.52 -35.81
CA GLU A 289 17.99 22.02 -36.96
C GLU A 289 17.32 23.25 -37.60
N LYS A 290 18.13 24.19 -38.12
CA LYS A 290 17.61 25.39 -38.78
C LYS A 290 17.01 25.02 -40.13
N GLY A 291 15.77 25.43 -40.38
CA GLY A 291 15.07 25.16 -41.64
C GLY A 291 14.46 23.76 -41.74
N GLY A 292 14.38 23.00 -40.64
CA GLY A 292 13.73 21.68 -40.63
C GLY A 292 12.21 21.74 -40.77
N ASP A 293 11.62 20.60 -41.11
CA ASP A 293 10.18 20.41 -41.31
C ASP A 293 9.36 20.75 -40.05
N VAL A 294 8.06 21.02 -40.25
CA VAL A 294 7.14 21.31 -39.14
C VAL A 294 7.14 20.18 -38.11
N GLU A 295 7.17 18.92 -38.55
CA GLU A 295 7.23 17.75 -37.67
C GLU A 295 8.51 17.71 -36.82
N HIS A 296 9.65 18.05 -37.42
CA HIS A 296 10.93 18.14 -36.70
C HIS A 296 10.91 19.23 -35.64
N ASN A 297 10.27 20.37 -35.94
CA ASN A 297 10.08 21.45 -34.99
C ASN A 297 9.13 21.07 -33.84
N LEU A 298 8.06 20.33 -34.11
CA LEU A 298 7.16 19.80 -33.09
C LEU A 298 7.87 18.77 -32.20
N HIS A 299 8.63 17.84 -32.77
CA HIS A 299 9.44 16.90 -32.02
C HIS A 299 10.52 17.59 -31.17
N ALA A 300 11.16 18.63 -31.72
CA ALA A 300 12.09 19.46 -30.96
C ALA A 300 11.40 20.16 -29.77
N ALA A 301 10.17 20.64 -29.93
CA ALA A 301 9.39 21.24 -28.85
C ALA A 301 9.06 20.22 -27.75
N THR A 302 8.61 19.01 -28.11
CA THR A 302 8.30 17.97 -27.12
C THR A 302 9.52 17.55 -26.31
N LYS A 303 10.70 17.42 -26.93
CA LYS A 303 11.96 17.11 -26.22
C LYS A 303 12.42 18.24 -25.28
N ARG A 304 12.20 19.50 -25.64
CA ARG A 304 12.44 20.63 -24.74
C ARG A 304 11.50 20.61 -23.54
N ASP A 305 10.23 20.26 -23.74
CA ASP A 305 9.26 20.14 -22.66
C ASP A 305 9.55 18.96 -21.73
N GLU A 306 10.00 17.83 -22.26
CA GLU A 306 10.50 16.68 -21.47
C GLU A 306 11.65 17.10 -20.55
N LEU A 307 12.65 17.83 -21.08
CA LEU A 307 13.75 18.38 -20.28
C LEU A 307 13.25 19.34 -19.19
N ARG A 308 12.34 20.26 -19.54
CA ARG A 308 11.76 21.20 -18.57
C ARG A 308 11.01 20.49 -17.44
N LYS A 309 10.28 19.41 -17.75
CA LYS A 309 9.58 18.57 -16.77
C LYS A 309 10.58 17.83 -15.86
N ALA A 310 11.64 17.25 -16.42
CA ALA A 310 12.69 16.57 -15.65
C ALA A 310 13.45 17.55 -14.71
N MET A 311 13.77 18.75 -15.20
CA MET A 311 14.36 19.81 -14.36
C MET A 311 13.41 20.26 -13.23
N ARG A 312 12.09 20.17 -13.45
CA ARG A 312 11.10 20.50 -12.41
C ARG A 312 11.02 19.41 -11.34
N THR A 313 11.15 18.13 -11.71
CA THR A 313 11.12 17.03 -10.73
C THR A 313 12.36 17.06 -9.83
N GLU A 314 13.55 17.26 -10.38
CA GLU A 314 14.79 17.42 -9.58
C GLU A 314 14.72 18.63 -8.64
N ARG A 315 14.22 19.78 -9.12
CA ARG A 315 14.02 20.96 -8.26
C ARG A 315 13.03 20.68 -7.12
N LYS A 316 11.93 19.99 -7.39
CA LYS A 316 10.97 19.59 -6.34
C LYS A 316 11.61 18.66 -5.30
N ALA A 317 12.41 17.69 -5.74
CA ALA A 317 13.14 16.78 -4.86
C ALA A 317 14.13 17.56 -3.97
N LYS A 318 14.93 18.44 -4.57
CA LYS A 318 15.89 19.30 -3.85
C LYS A 318 15.20 20.22 -2.83
N ILE A 319 14.04 20.80 -3.18
CA ILE A 319 13.25 21.61 -2.25
C ILE A 319 12.80 20.76 -1.06
N LYS A 320 12.24 19.56 -1.31
CA LYS A 320 11.80 18.64 -0.26
C LYS A 320 12.95 18.24 0.67
N GLU A 321 14.09 17.85 0.11
CA GLU A 321 15.30 17.50 0.87
C GLU A 321 15.79 18.69 1.71
N SER A 322 15.88 19.88 1.11
CA SER A 322 16.33 21.08 1.82
C SER A 322 15.38 21.49 2.95
N ASN A 323 14.08 21.29 2.78
CA ASN A 323 13.08 21.56 3.82
C ASN A 323 13.21 20.52 4.94
N TYR A 324 13.36 19.25 4.59
CA TYR A 324 13.52 18.15 5.55
C TYR A 324 14.80 18.29 6.40
N LEU A 325 15.91 18.73 5.80
CA LEU A 325 17.17 18.92 6.53
C LEU A 325 17.21 20.21 7.37
N LYS A 326 16.31 21.17 7.10
CA LYS A 326 16.20 22.42 7.86
C LYS A 326 15.25 22.33 9.05
N SER A 327 14.23 21.47 8.97
CA SER A 327 13.29 21.16 10.05
C SER A 327 13.91 20.20 11.06
#